data_AF-E9E0B4-F1
#
_entry.id   AF-E9E0B4-F1
#
_cell.length_a   1.000
_cell.length_b   1.000
_cell.length_c   1.000
_cell.angle_alpha   90.00
_cell.angle_beta   90.00
_cell.angle_gamma   90.00
#
_symmetry.space_group_name_H-M   'P 1'
#
loop_
_entity.id
_entity.type
_entity.pdbx_description
1 polymer ?
#
loop_
_entity_poly.entity_id
_entity_poly.type
_entity_poly.pdbx_seq_one_letter_code
_entity_poly.pdbx_strand_id
1 'polypeptide(L)'
;MGQVVASYNAATRHYALRPDNETYKFYYEAGYRLWHSLCSSSNTSPLDATSLDIENAFPQHPYFPPQLELDRNSSTVLYATGTSTWETSNGSCNLPSLQIGLAFGATIACPTAISLQSSCPIDSPNLFDEESKHMLVLTLAWAYVLSARWTEIIPGASTMAYTESVATPDSRENAPNGDSDLIVDLGDITYEAARWWAAILAPEEGWGACNFHNGRVLKSPWSVKLDSCKTLALRYNAVPSRLEWHSSASFSTAMAYVLDYAIYHGLQNQSRAAFAAALLLPTRHRISKQVRWPRMHLPRMQRSKPSVEQYLPPWGSNSCQLDRLLALSCNTTGIISLLCSTFIEPDIPCNVCGAWIQGAFAILDTQVAKEPHILAQMLMCRAPNLNFLWLGGILMTWNCRNNTKIAQDPIESSFTPSSKVDDAVAGHTTIHYDNLDRDKDCSESMTRNMFKCLREADGFPVAERAIREHEGINGGWSSEEESAAPDGDGKSTTNRQVGPWICRGITTRCNTI
;
A
#
# COMPACT_ATOMS: atom_id res chain seq x y z
N MET A 1 -21.44 -58.39 -23.13
CA MET A 1 -20.75 -57.09 -23.21
C MET A 1 -21.07 -56.32 -21.95
N GLY A 2 -20.27 -56.49 -20.90
CA GLY A 2 -20.48 -55.86 -19.60
C GLY A 2 -19.77 -54.52 -19.53
N GLN A 3 -20.51 -53.47 -19.17
CA GLN A 3 -19.98 -52.18 -18.76
C GLN A 3 -19.17 -52.36 -17.47
N VAL A 4 -17.87 -52.07 -17.54
CA VAL A 4 -17.04 -51.88 -16.35
C VAL A 4 -17.32 -50.48 -15.83
N VAL A 5 -18.25 -50.37 -14.89
CA VAL A 5 -18.39 -49.19 -14.03
C VAL A 5 -17.22 -49.23 -13.06
N ALA A 6 -16.18 -48.44 -13.31
CA ALA A 6 -15.12 -48.23 -12.34
C ALA A 6 -15.68 -47.46 -11.14
N SER A 7 -15.93 -48.18 -10.05
CA SER A 7 -16.22 -47.59 -8.75
C SER A 7 -14.98 -46.86 -8.23
N TYR A 8 -14.85 -45.58 -8.56
CA TYR A 8 -13.84 -44.70 -7.97
C TYR A 8 -14.25 -44.40 -6.51
N ASN A 9 -13.54 -45.01 -5.57
CA ASN A 9 -13.82 -44.91 -4.13
C ASN A 9 -13.63 -43.48 -3.58
N ALA A 10 -14.49 -43.09 -2.63
CA ALA A 10 -14.42 -41.80 -1.93
C ALA A 10 -13.12 -41.61 -1.12
N ALA A 11 -12.48 -42.69 -0.65
CA ALA A 11 -11.21 -42.64 0.08
C ALA A 11 -10.04 -42.11 -0.78
N THR A 12 -10.07 -42.35 -2.10
CA THR A 12 -9.07 -41.82 -3.05
C THR A 12 -9.21 -40.32 -3.31
N ARG A 13 -10.34 -39.69 -2.94
CA ARG A 13 -10.54 -38.24 -3.07
C ARG A 13 -9.92 -37.43 -1.92
N HIS A 14 -9.81 -38.01 -0.71
CA HIS A 14 -9.11 -37.36 0.41
C HIS A 14 -7.62 -37.10 0.11
N TYR A 15 -6.99 -37.94 -0.72
CA TYR A 15 -5.58 -37.79 -1.10
C TYR A 15 -5.35 -36.83 -2.28
N ALA A 16 -6.36 -36.52 -3.08
CA ALA A 16 -6.20 -35.66 -4.26
C ALA A 16 -6.01 -34.18 -3.91
N LEU A 17 -6.53 -33.74 -2.76
CA LEU A 17 -6.43 -32.36 -2.28
C LEU A 17 -5.21 -32.11 -1.39
N ARG A 18 -4.61 -33.16 -0.81
CA ARG A 18 -3.42 -33.04 0.04
C ARG A 18 -2.22 -33.67 -0.69
N PRO A 19 -1.33 -32.88 -1.29
CA PRO A 19 -0.16 -33.39 -2.01
C PRO A 19 0.72 -34.26 -1.09
N ASP A 20 1.43 -35.21 -1.68
CA ASP A 20 2.44 -35.99 -0.97
C ASP A 20 3.64 -35.10 -0.56
N ASN A 21 4.48 -35.62 0.34
CA ASN A 21 5.59 -34.85 0.90
C ASN A 21 6.63 -34.45 -0.16
N GLU A 22 6.88 -35.28 -1.17
CA GLU A 22 7.88 -34.98 -2.21
C GLU A 22 7.36 -33.86 -3.11
N THR A 23 6.09 -33.94 -3.52
CA THR A 23 5.42 -32.89 -4.29
C THR A 23 5.40 -31.57 -3.51
N TYR A 24 5.00 -31.59 -2.24
CA TYR A 24 4.96 -30.37 -1.41
C TYR A 24 6.36 -29.76 -1.25
N LYS A 25 7.37 -30.59 -0.99
CA LYS A 25 8.77 -30.15 -0.88
C LYS A 25 9.29 -29.55 -2.19
N PHE A 26 8.96 -30.16 -3.33
CA PHE A 26 9.34 -29.65 -4.65
C PHE A 26 8.87 -28.21 -4.88
N TYR A 27 7.59 -27.91 -4.58
CA TYR A 27 7.05 -26.55 -4.75
C TYR A 27 7.61 -25.55 -3.73
N TYR A 28 7.91 -26.00 -2.51
CA TYR A 28 8.65 -25.19 -1.54
C TYR A 28 10.04 -24.81 -2.06
N GLU A 29 10.82 -25.80 -2.54
CA GLU A 29 12.16 -25.55 -3.10
C GLU A 29 12.11 -24.59 -4.30
N ALA A 30 11.09 -24.71 -5.15
CA ALA A 30 10.88 -23.83 -6.29
C ALA A 30 10.67 -22.37 -5.85
N GLY A 31 9.77 -22.14 -4.87
CA GLY A 31 9.54 -20.82 -4.30
C GLY A 31 10.80 -20.27 -3.63
N TYR A 32 11.48 -21.09 -2.83
CA TYR A 32 12.72 -20.72 -2.15
C TYR A 32 13.79 -20.26 -3.13
N ARG A 33 14.06 -21.04 -4.19
CA ARG A 33 15.10 -20.71 -5.18
C ARG A 33 14.79 -19.42 -5.95
N LEU A 34 13.54 -19.21 -6.34
CA LEU A 34 13.13 -17.98 -7.03
C LEU A 34 13.40 -16.75 -6.16
N TRP A 35 12.87 -16.75 -4.93
CA TRP A 35 13.01 -15.61 -4.03
C TRP A 35 14.45 -15.41 -3.56
N HIS A 36 15.22 -16.48 -3.39
CA HIS A 36 16.66 -16.40 -3.13
C HIS A 36 17.40 -15.71 -4.28
N SER A 37 17.08 -16.06 -5.53
CA SER A 37 17.67 -15.42 -6.71
C SER A 37 17.36 -13.92 -6.76
N LEU A 38 16.11 -13.53 -6.47
CA LEU A 38 15.70 -12.13 -6.39
C LEU A 38 16.42 -11.37 -5.27
N CYS A 39 16.55 -11.98 -4.09
CA CYS A 39 17.27 -11.40 -2.96
C CYS A 39 18.76 -11.19 -3.31
N SER A 40 19.38 -12.19 -3.92
CA SER A 40 20.78 -12.16 -4.32
C SER A 40 21.05 -11.06 -5.36
N SER A 41 20.21 -10.94 -6.39
CA SER A 41 20.35 -9.89 -7.40
C SER A 41 20.13 -8.50 -6.81
N SER A 42 19.12 -8.35 -5.95
CA SER A 42 18.77 -7.09 -5.29
C SER A 42 19.85 -6.61 -4.33
N ASN A 43 20.60 -7.51 -3.69
CA ASN A 43 21.72 -7.15 -2.83
C ASN A 43 22.93 -6.62 -3.63
N THR A 44 23.03 -6.93 -4.92
CA THR A 44 24.17 -6.53 -5.77
C THR A 44 23.93 -5.29 -6.62
N SER A 45 22.69 -4.78 -6.65
CA SER A 45 22.29 -3.65 -7.50
C SER A 45 21.62 -2.56 -6.65
N PRO A 46 21.85 -1.27 -6.94
CA PRO A 46 21.12 -0.20 -6.27
C PRO A 46 19.64 -0.23 -6.63
N LEU A 47 18.80 0.34 -5.75
CA LEU A 47 17.37 0.51 -6.01
C LEU A 47 17.15 1.44 -7.20
N ASP A 48 16.52 0.95 -8.26
CA ASP A 48 16.13 1.78 -9.40
C ASP A 48 14.69 2.30 -9.22
N ALA A 49 14.57 3.54 -8.75
CA ALA A 49 13.29 4.24 -8.64
C ALA A 49 12.96 5.11 -9.87
N THR A 50 13.77 5.06 -10.93
CA THR A 50 13.53 5.84 -12.15
C THR A 50 12.47 5.17 -13.05
N SER A 51 12.22 3.88 -12.85
CA SER A 51 11.35 3.03 -13.67
C SER A 51 9.90 2.90 -13.17
N LEU A 52 9.42 3.85 -12.37
CA LEU A 52 8.03 3.85 -11.86
C LEU A 52 7.02 4.21 -12.96
N ASP A 53 6.43 3.20 -13.60
CA ASP A 53 5.42 3.35 -14.64
C ASP A 53 4.02 3.58 -14.04
N ILE A 54 3.80 4.79 -13.53
CA ILE A 54 2.51 5.23 -12.97
C ILE A 54 1.53 5.67 -14.08
N GLU A 55 2.06 6.16 -15.21
CA GLU A 55 1.28 6.71 -16.31
C GLU A 55 0.47 5.64 -17.05
N ASN A 56 1.02 4.43 -17.20
CA ASN A 56 0.35 3.35 -17.91
C ASN A 56 -0.22 2.26 -16.98
N ALA A 57 -0.17 2.48 -15.66
CA ALA A 57 -0.65 1.53 -14.68
C ALA A 57 -2.18 1.30 -14.80
N PHE A 58 -2.58 0.03 -14.81
CA PHE A 58 -3.99 -0.41 -14.76
C PHE A 58 -4.92 0.29 -15.77
N PRO A 59 -4.66 0.16 -17.09
CA PRO A 59 -5.38 0.92 -18.10
C PRO A 59 -6.88 0.58 -18.21
N GLN A 60 -7.29 -0.56 -17.66
CA GLN A 60 -8.69 -1.02 -17.63
C GLN A 60 -9.40 -0.73 -16.31
N HIS A 61 -8.68 -0.24 -15.28
CA HIS A 61 -9.30 0.07 -14.00
C HIS A 61 -10.28 1.25 -14.15
N PRO A 62 -11.50 1.17 -13.61
CA PRO A 62 -12.47 2.25 -13.69
C PRO A 62 -12.02 3.48 -12.91
N TYR A 63 -12.49 4.65 -13.35
CA TYR A 63 -12.42 5.90 -12.60
C TYR A 63 -13.81 6.30 -12.10
N PHE A 64 -13.89 7.25 -11.18
CA PHE A 64 -15.18 7.75 -10.69
C PHE A 64 -15.94 8.51 -11.79
N PRO A 65 -17.18 8.11 -12.15
CA PRO A 65 -17.97 8.82 -13.15
C PRO A 65 -18.46 10.17 -12.61
N PRO A 66 -18.66 11.21 -13.46
CA PRO A 66 -19.11 12.54 -13.05
C PRO A 66 -20.44 12.61 -12.30
N GLN A 67 -21.25 11.55 -12.35
CA GLN A 67 -22.56 11.43 -11.69
C GLN A 67 -22.59 10.22 -10.76
N LEU A 68 -21.47 9.91 -10.10
CA LEU A 68 -21.39 8.78 -9.17
C LEU A 68 -22.39 8.95 -8.02
N GLU A 69 -23.38 8.07 -7.96
CA GLU A 69 -24.26 7.97 -6.80
C GLU A 69 -23.56 7.17 -5.71
N LEU A 70 -23.23 7.85 -4.62
CA LEU A 70 -22.66 7.20 -3.44
C LEU A 70 -23.77 6.60 -2.57
N ASP A 71 -23.56 5.38 -2.10
CA ASP A 71 -24.40 4.77 -1.08
C ASP A 71 -24.23 5.55 0.25
N ARG A 72 -25.37 6.00 0.77
CA ARG A 72 -25.56 6.88 1.93
C ARG A 72 -26.22 6.16 3.11
N ASN A 73 -26.31 4.82 3.07
CA ASN A 73 -26.91 4.03 4.14
C ASN A 73 -26.06 4.04 5.42
N SER A 74 -24.74 4.20 5.29
CA SER A 74 -23.83 4.33 6.44
C SER A 74 -23.69 5.78 6.89
N SER A 75 -23.76 6.00 8.20
CA SER A 75 -23.57 7.33 8.79
C SER A 75 -22.10 7.77 8.87
N THR A 76 -21.15 6.85 8.73
CA THR A 76 -19.72 7.08 8.98
C THR A 76 -18.86 7.03 7.72
N VAL A 77 -19.38 6.50 6.62
CA VAL A 77 -18.67 6.31 5.34
C VAL A 77 -19.68 6.39 4.20
N LEU A 78 -19.31 7.04 3.11
CA LEU A 78 -20.04 6.97 1.84
C LEU A 78 -19.36 5.94 0.95
N TYR A 79 -20.11 5.02 0.38
CA TYR A 79 -19.55 3.95 -0.46
C TYR A 79 -19.77 4.23 -1.94
N ALA A 80 -18.71 4.06 -2.73
CA ALA A 80 -18.85 3.86 -4.16
C ALA A 80 -19.15 2.38 -4.39
N THR A 81 -20.19 2.09 -5.16
CA THR A 81 -20.58 0.72 -5.51
C THR A 81 -20.44 0.50 -7.00
N GLY A 82 -20.22 -0.74 -7.39
CA GLY A 82 -20.10 -1.14 -8.78
C GLY A 82 -20.17 -2.65 -8.93
N THR A 83 -20.02 -3.12 -10.16
CA THR A 83 -19.98 -4.54 -10.48
C THR A 83 -18.77 -4.84 -11.36
N SER A 84 -18.12 -5.97 -11.11
CA SER A 84 -17.11 -6.55 -12.00
C SER A 84 -17.69 -7.78 -12.66
N THR A 85 -17.49 -7.90 -13.97
CA THR A 85 -17.87 -9.09 -14.75
C THR A 85 -16.62 -9.92 -15.02
N TRP A 86 -16.71 -11.21 -14.69
CA TRP A 86 -15.64 -12.19 -14.83
C TRP A 86 -16.03 -13.19 -15.90
N GLU A 87 -15.16 -13.37 -16.88
CA GLU A 87 -15.38 -14.26 -18.01
C GLU A 87 -14.21 -15.22 -18.16
N THR A 88 -14.45 -16.37 -18.79
CA THR A 88 -13.39 -17.33 -19.05
C THR A 88 -12.44 -16.78 -20.11
N SER A 89 -11.14 -16.82 -19.84
CA SER A 89 -10.11 -16.23 -20.71
C SER A 89 -9.99 -16.92 -22.08
N ASN A 90 -10.35 -18.21 -22.15
CA ASN A 90 -10.27 -19.03 -23.36
C ASN A 90 -11.59 -19.79 -23.58
N GLY A 91 -12.06 -19.83 -24.84
CA GLY A 91 -13.32 -20.48 -25.25
C GLY A 91 -13.41 -22.00 -25.08
N SER A 92 -12.43 -22.64 -24.44
CA SER A 92 -12.49 -24.06 -24.04
C SER A 92 -13.21 -24.29 -22.70
N CYS A 93 -13.49 -23.23 -21.94
CA CYS A 93 -14.19 -23.31 -20.65
C CYS A 93 -15.60 -22.70 -20.77
N ASN A 94 -16.62 -23.54 -20.67
CA ASN A 94 -18.04 -23.16 -20.83
C ASN A 94 -18.67 -22.60 -19.54
N LEU A 95 -17.88 -22.06 -18.61
CA LEU A 95 -18.43 -21.43 -17.41
C LEU A 95 -19.12 -20.12 -17.77
N PRO A 96 -20.30 -19.82 -17.18
CA PRO A 96 -20.99 -18.56 -17.42
C PRO A 96 -20.17 -17.38 -16.86
N SER A 97 -20.45 -16.18 -17.37
CA SER A 97 -19.89 -14.96 -16.82
C SER A 97 -20.40 -14.75 -15.40
N LEU A 98 -19.48 -14.50 -14.47
CA LEU A 98 -19.80 -14.23 -13.06
C LEU A 98 -19.82 -12.71 -12.82
N GLN A 99 -20.90 -12.20 -12.24
CA GLN A 99 -20.95 -10.81 -11.77
C GLN A 99 -20.70 -10.75 -10.27
N ILE A 100 -19.74 -9.91 -9.87
CA ILE A 100 -19.39 -9.67 -8.47
C ILE A 100 -19.66 -8.20 -8.14
N GLY A 101 -20.43 -7.96 -7.08
CA GLY A 101 -20.65 -6.63 -6.52
C GLY A 101 -19.41 -6.15 -5.77
N LEU A 102 -19.03 -4.89 -5.99
CA LEU A 102 -17.91 -4.22 -5.35
C LEU A 102 -18.41 -2.99 -4.63
N ALA A 103 -17.91 -2.78 -3.41
CA ALA A 103 -18.18 -1.57 -2.63
C ALA A 103 -16.91 -1.15 -1.89
N PHE A 104 -16.55 0.12 -1.98
CA PHE A 104 -15.43 0.68 -1.23
C PHE A 104 -15.71 2.11 -0.79
N GLY A 105 -15.15 2.51 0.35
CA GLY A 105 -15.37 3.81 0.94
C GLY A 105 -14.76 4.93 0.09
N ALA A 106 -15.57 5.91 -0.28
CA ALA A 106 -15.15 7.15 -0.92
C ALA A 106 -14.83 8.25 0.10
N THR A 107 -15.11 8.03 1.39
CA THR A 107 -14.81 8.94 2.51
C THR A 107 -14.24 8.19 3.71
N ILE A 108 -13.66 8.95 4.65
CA ILE A 108 -13.24 8.48 5.96
C ILE A 108 -13.83 9.37 7.07
N ALA A 109 -14.00 8.81 8.27
CA ALA A 109 -14.56 9.55 9.41
C ALA A 109 -13.55 10.46 10.13
N CYS A 110 -12.26 10.12 10.07
CA CYS A 110 -11.18 10.87 10.70
C CYS A 110 -9.92 10.85 9.83
N PRO A 111 -9.05 11.88 9.90
CA PRO A 111 -7.82 11.91 9.11
C PRO A 111 -6.80 10.87 9.60
N THR A 112 -5.85 10.53 8.74
CA THR A 112 -4.69 9.71 9.12
C THR A 112 -3.71 10.57 9.93
N ALA A 113 -3.40 10.13 11.16
CA ALA A 113 -2.44 10.83 12.01
C ALA A 113 -1.01 10.52 11.58
N ILE A 114 -0.22 11.54 11.26
CA ILE A 114 1.19 11.44 10.90
C ILE A 114 2.03 11.95 12.06
N SER A 115 2.96 11.13 12.54
CA SER A 115 3.84 11.48 13.66
C SER A 115 5.31 11.37 13.25
N LEU A 116 6.12 12.34 13.67
CA LEU A 116 7.55 12.40 13.39
C LEU A 116 8.34 11.72 14.51
N GLN A 117 9.19 10.75 14.17
CA GLN A 117 10.03 10.09 15.16
C GLN A 117 11.15 10.99 15.73
N SER A 118 11.63 10.63 16.92
CA SER A 118 12.86 11.17 17.51
C SER A 118 14.09 10.43 16.96
N SER A 119 15.23 11.13 16.92
CA SER A 119 16.48 10.70 16.25
C SER A 119 16.87 9.28 16.63
N CYS A 120 17.04 8.42 15.63
CA CYS A 120 17.72 7.15 15.82
C CYS A 120 19.22 7.40 15.57
N PRO A 121 20.12 7.08 16.52
CA PRO A 121 21.57 7.19 16.32
C PRO A 121 22.15 6.14 15.36
N ILE A 122 21.31 5.26 14.81
CA ILE A 122 21.69 4.37 13.72
C ILE A 122 21.17 4.97 12.43
N ASP A 123 22.08 5.20 11.49
CA ASP A 123 21.77 5.55 10.11
C ASP A 123 20.64 4.62 9.62
N SER A 124 19.44 5.17 9.51
CA SER A 124 18.34 4.45 8.87
C SER A 124 18.82 4.05 7.48
N PRO A 125 18.54 2.82 7.01
CA PRO A 125 18.92 2.45 5.67
C PRO A 125 18.03 3.27 4.74
N ASN A 126 18.64 4.31 4.22
CA ASN A 126 18.07 5.24 3.29
C ASN A 126 17.66 4.45 2.03
N LEU A 127 16.35 4.20 1.88
CA LEU A 127 15.77 3.49 0.72
C LEU A 127 16.18 4.16 -0.60
N PHE A 128 16.20 5.49 -0.54
CA PHE A 128 16.99 6.38 -1.38
C PHE A 128 18.01 6.96 -0.43
N ASP A 129 19.27 7.05 -0.88
CA ASP A 129 20.51 7.49 -0.21
C ASP A 129 20.35 8.66 0.81
N GLU A 130 21.42 9.31 1.25
CA GLU A 130 21.31 10.55 2.04
C GLU A 130 20.32 11.60 1.47
N GLU A 131 19.77 11.45 0.27
CA GLU A 131 18.83 12.33 -0.41
C GLU A 131 17.34 12.17 -0.04
N SER A 132 16.89 11.16 0.72
CA SER A 132 15.45 10.90 1.05
C SER A 132 14.76 11.91 2.00
N LYS A 133 15.17 13.17 1.96
CA LYS A 133 14.98 14.18 2.99
C LYS A 133 13.66 14.96 2.88
N HIS A 134 12.98 14.86 1.72
CA HIS A 134 11.77 15.62 1.40
C HIS A 134 10.52 14.73 1.22
N MET A 135 10.62 13.43 1.53
CA MET A 135 9.53 12.46 1.30
C MET A 135 8.25 12.76 2.03
N LEU A 136 8.33 13.07 3.32
CA LEU A 136 7.14 13.45 4.05
C LEU A 136 6.48 14.71 3.46
N VAL A 137 7.28 15.75 3.19
CA VAL A 137 6.78 17.02 2.64
C VAL A 137 6.04 16.80 1.32
N LEU A 138 6.64 16.04 0.40
CA LEU A 138 6.04 15.71 -0.89
C LEU A 138 4.80 14.82 -0.73
N THR A 139 4.82 13.83 0.17
CA THR A 139 3.66 12.96 0.41
C THR A 139 2.48 13.74 0.99
N LEU A 140 2.72 14.65 1.94
CA LEU A 140 1.66 15.53 2.49
C LEU A 140 1.10 16.48 1.42
N ALA A 141 1.97 17.02 0.56
CA ALA A 141 1.55 17.88 -0.54
C ALA A 141 0.73 17.12 -1.59
N TRP A 142 1.14 15.90 -1.95
CA TRP A 142 0.36 15.03 -2.82
C TRP A 142 -0.97 14.61 -2.19
N ALA A 143 -1.02 14.40 -0.87
CA ALA A 143 -2.27 14.12 -0.16
C ALA A 143 -3.28 15.28 -0.27
N TYR A 144 -2.81 16.53 -0.22
CA TYR A 144 -3.63 17.71 -0.53
C TYR A 144 -4.13 17.67 -1.98
N VAL A 145 -3.24 17.43 -2.95
CA VAL A 145 -3.59 17.42 -4.39
C VAL A 145 -4.66 16.36 -4.70
N LEU A 146 -4.49 15.15 -4.15
CA LEU A 146 -5.47 14.06 -4.27
C LEU A 146 -6.81 14.44 -3.62
N SER A 147 -6.77 15.08 -2.45
CA SER A 147 -7.97 15.57 -1.77
C SER A 147 -8.68 16.68 -2.54
N ALA A 148 -7.93 17.61 -3.14
CA ALA A 148 -8.48 18.68 -3.96
C ALA A 148 -9.19 18.11 -5.19
N ARG A 149 -8.55 17.17 -5.91
CA ARG A 149 -9.18 16.47 -7.04
C ARG A 149 -10.42 15.69 -6.60
N TRP A 150 -10.38 15.07 -5.43
CA TRP A 150 -11.54 14.40 -4.84
C TRP A 150 -12.71 15.36 -4.61
N THR A 151 -12.48 16.60 -4.16
CA THR A 151 -13.57 17.60 -4.00
C THR A 151 -14.21 18.00 -5.32
N GLU A 152 -13.48 17.92 -6.43
CA GLU A 152 -14.01 18.22 -7.77
C GLU A 152 -14.86 17.08 -8.34
N ILE A 153 -14.59 15.83 -7.96
CA ILE A 153 -15.21 14.64 -8.55
C ILE A 153 -16.35 14.09 -7.67
N ILE A 154 -16.21 14.14 -6.34
CA ILE A 154 -17.16 13.49 -5.45
C ILE A 154 -18.39 14.36 -5.17
N PRO A 155 -19.61 13.89 -5.47
CA PRO A 155 -20.82 14.69 -5.28
C PRO A 155 -21.07 15.08 -3.82
N GLY A 156 -21.34 16.37 -3.60
CA GLY A 156 -21.60 16.93 -2.26
C GLY A 156 -20.35 17.18 -1.42
N ALA A 157 -19.14 16.95 -1.98
CA ALA A 157 -17.92 17.41 -1.36
C ALA A 157 -17.87 18.95 -1.36
N SER A 158 -17.46 19.52 -0.23
CA SER A 158 -17.18 20.95 -0.11
C SER A 158 -15.84 21.26 -0.74
N THR A 159 -15.69 22.48 -1.26
CA THR A 159 -14.39 22.97 -1.76
C THR A 159 -13.35 22.93 -0.65
N MET A 160 -12.07 22.81 -1.03
CA MET A 160 -10.95 22.88 -0.10
C MET A 160 -11.06 24.10 0.83
N ALA A 161 -10.73 23.95 2.11
CA ALA A 161 -10.72 25.05 3.07
C ALA A 161 -9.42 25.02 3.89
N TYR A 162 -8.85 26.19 4.17
CA TYR A 162 -7.76 26.29 5.13
C TYR A 162 -8.30 26.49 6.54
N THR A 163 -7.60 25.95 7.53
CA THR A 163 -7.88 26.20 8.94
C THR A 163 -6.98 27.34 9.45
N GLU A 164 -7.16 27.68 10.72
CA GLU A 164 -6.29 28.60 11.45
C GLU A 164 -4.91 27.99 11.76
N SER A 165 -4.77 26.66 11.67
CA SER A 165 -3.48 26.01 11.90
C SER A 165 -2.53 26.27 10.74
N VAL A 166 -1.35 26.76 11.06
CA VAL A 166 -0.31 27.14 10.10
C VAL A 166 1.06 26.71 10.59
N ALA A 167 1.90 26.26 9.66
CA ALA A 167 3.32 26.04 9.92
C ALA A 167 4.02 27.38 10.24
N THR A 168 5.02 27.34 11.12
CA THR A 168 5.71 28.55 11.55
C THR A 168 6.70 29.04 10.50
N PRO A 169 6.70 30.34 10.12
CA PRO A 169 7.77 30.89 9.31
C PRO A 169 9.08 30.91 10.11
N ASP A 170 10.20 30.62 9.44
CA ASP A 170 11.54 30.70 10.01
C ASP A 170 11.89 32.16 10.32
N SER A 171 11.81 32.53 11.60
CA SER A 171 12.19 33.86 12.09
C SER A 171 13.64 33.80 12.57
N ARG A 172 14.54 34.52 11.86
CA ARG A 172 15.99 34.56 12.16
C ARG A 172 16.36 35.00 13.59
N GLU A 173 15.39 35.47 14.38
CA GLU A 173 15.62 36.08 15.70
C GLU A 173 15.43 35.10 16.88
N ASN A 174 14.89 33.89 16.68
CA ASN A 174 14.58 32.95 17.78
C ASN A 174 15.06 31.52 17.53
N ALA A 175 16.33 31.32 17.18
CA ALA A 175 16.90 29.98 17.16
C ALA A 175 17.60 29.67 18.52
N PRO A 176 16.96 28.99 19.47
CA PRO A 176 17.74 28.24 20.45
C PRO A 176 18.52 27.18 19.67
N ASN A 177 19.84 27.16 19.86
CA ASN A 177 20.72 26.15 19.29
C ASN A 177 20.14 24.75 19.52
N GLY A 178 19.64 24.10 18.46
CA GLY A 178 19.36 22.67 18.51
C GLY A 178 18.10 22.16 17.79
N ASP A 179 17.73 22.64 16.60
CA ASP A 179 16.98 21.78 15.65
C ASP A 179 16.97 22.32 14.20
N SER A 180 18.11 22.36 13.52
CA SER A 180 18.17 22.77 12.10
C SER A 180 17.50 21.77 11.13
N ASP A 181 17.08 20.60 11.62
CA ASP A 181 16.62 19.47 10.81
C ASP A 181 15.15 19.57 10.35
N LEU A 182 14.38 20.55 10.85
CA LEU A 182 12.95 20.69 10.58
C LEU A 182 12.58 21.92 9.72
N ILE A 183 13.57 22.56 9.07
CA ILE A 183 13.35 23.74 8.22
C ILE A 183 13.18 23.30 6.76
N VAL A 184 12.01 23.54 6.18
CA VAL A 184 11.71 23.31 4.77
C VAL A 184 12.02 24.58 3.97
N ASP A 185 13.02 24.52 3.10
CA ASP A 185 13.32 25.60 2.16
C ASP A 185 12.43 25.49 0.92
N LEU A 186 11.65 26.54 0.65
CA LEU A 186 10.74 26.63 -0.49
C LEU A 186 11.30 27.53 -1.61
N GLY A 187 12.41 28.23 -1.37
CA GLY A 187 12.98 29.17 -2.34
C GLY A 187 12.15 30.44 -2.56
N ASP A 188 12.15 30.93 -3.80
CA ASP A 188 11.44 32.15 -4.20
C ASP A 188 10.02 31.77 -4.67
N ILE A 189 9.00 32.08 -3.86
CA ILE A 189 7.60 31.70 -4.12
C ILE A 189 6.65 32.87 -3.91
N THR A 190 5.41 32.75 -4.40
CA THR A 190 4.37 33.76 -4.14
C THR A 190 3.80 33.62 -2.72
N TYR A 191 3.13 34.66 -2.22
CA TYR A 191 2.46 34.60 -0.92
C TYR A 191 1.37 33.52 -0.85
N GLU A 192 0.68 33.22 -1.96
CA GLU A 192 -0.35 32.18 -2.04
C GLU A 192 0.29 30.80 -1.88
N ALA A 193 1.39 30.55 -2.59
CA ALA A 193 2.16 29.31 -2.46
C ALA A 193 2.68 29.15 -1.03
N ALA A 194 3.18 30.22 -0.41
CA ALA A 194 3.64 30.21 0.97
C ALA A 194 2.51 29.86 1.95
N ARG A 195 1.31 30.43 1.77
CA ARG A 195 0.13 30.12 2.60
C ARG A 195 -0.34 28.67 2.42
N TRP A 196 -0.27 28.15 1.19
CA TRP A 196 -0.62 26.76 0.90
C TRP A 196 0.36 25.79 1.55
N TRP A 197 1.68 26.02 1.43
CA TRP A 197 2.69 25.23 2.15
C TRP A 197 2.52 25.32 3.67
N ALA A 198 2.17 26.50 4.19
CA ALA A 198 1.88 26.68 5.61
C ALA A 198 0.66 25.87 6.08
N ALA A 199 -0.35 25.66 5.23
CA ALA A 199 -1.48 24.78 5.53
C ALA A 199 -1.07 23.31 5.53
N ILE A 200 -0.29 22.87 4.54
CA ILE A 200 0.09 21.46 4.37
C ILE A 200 0.97 20.96 5.52
N LEU A 201 1.89 21.81 5.96
CA LEU A 201 2.90 21.48 6.97
C LEU A 201 2.50 21.97 8.37
N ALA A 202 1.24 22.41 8.54
CA ALA A 202 0.71 22.84 9.82
C ALA A 202 0.63 21.69 10.83
N PRO A 203 0.76 21.96 12.13
CA PRO A 203 0.39 20.99 13.17
C PRO A 203 -1.12 20.71 13.12
N GLU A 204 -1.53 19.51 13.52
CA GLU A 204 -2.88 18.99 13.36
C GLU A 204 -3.37 19.09 11.90
N GLU A 205 -4.51 19.74 11.64
CA GLU A 205 -5.09 19.89 10.31
C GLU A 205 -5.02 21.36 9.86
N GLY A 206 -4.12 21.70 8.94
CA GLY A 206 -4.05 23.05 8.34
C GLY A 206 -5.01 23.29 7.17
N TRP A 207 -5.63 22.22 6.67
CA TRP A 207 -6.58 22.23 5.58
C TRP A 207 -7.63 21.13 5.74
N GLY A 208 -8.74 21.24 5.03
CA GLY A 208 -9.83 20.26 5.05
C GLY A 208 -10.48 20.05 3.69
N ALA A 209 -10.78 18.79 3.39
CA ALA A 209 -11.58 18.34 2.26
C ALA A 209 -12.74 17.48 2.80
N CYS A 210 -13.95 18.04 2.82
CA CYS A 210 -15.04 17.50 3.63
C CYS A 210 -16.30 17.21 2.81
N ASN A 211 -17.13 16.28 3.27
CA ASN A 211 -18.48 16.01 2.77
C ASN A 211 -19.44 15.90 3.96
N PHE A 212 -20.49 16.70 3.97
CA PHE A 212 -21.46 16.72 5.06
C PHE A 212 -22.54 15.68 4.82
N HIS A 213 -22.67 14.73 5.75
CA HIS A 213 -23.63 13.64 5.64
C HIS A 213 -24.23 13.29 7.01
N ASN A 214 -25.56 13.28 7.11
CA ASN A 214 -26.30 12.91 8.32
C ASN A 214 -25.81 13.63 9.60
N GLY A 215 -25.53 14.93 9.50
CA GLY A 215 -25.04 15.75 10.62
C GLY A 215 -23.58 15.50 11.00
N ARG A 216 -22.83 14.71 10.22
CA ARG A 216 -21.40 14.42 10.41
C ARG A 216 -20.58 15.01 9.28
N VAL A 217 -19.33 15.32 9.60
CA VAL A 217 -18.32 15.78 8.64
C VAL A 217 -17.47 14.57 8.27
N LEU A 218 -17.67 14.05 7.08
CA LEU A 218 -16.82 13.02 6.49
C LEU A 218 -15.68 13.71 5.73
N LYS A 219 -14.55 13.04 5.61
CA LYS A 219 -13.32 13.59 5.02
C LYS A 219 -12.87 12.81 3.80
N SER A 220 -12.05 13.46 2.98
CA SER A 220 -11.35 12.79 1.88
C SER A 220 -10.46 11.65 2.42
N PRO A 221 -10.35 10.51 1.71
CA PRO A 221 -9.49 9.39 2.11
C PRO A 221 -8.00 9.75 2.31
N TRP A 222 -7.54 10.84 1.69
CA TRP A 222 -6.16 11.35 1.84
C TRP A 222 -6.04 12.46 2.87
N SER A 223 -7.08 12.73 3.68
CA SER A 223 -6.98 13.68 4.78
C SER A 223 -5.98 13.19 5.83
N VAL A 224 -5.07 14.07 6.21
CA VAL A 224 -3.97 13.81 7.14
C VAL A 224 -3.95 14.86 8.23
N LYS A 225 -3.43 14.49 9.40
CA LYS A 225 -3.11 15.45 10.46
C LYS A 225 -1.71 15.21 11.00
N LEU A 226 -0.94 16.27 11.23
CA LEU A 226 0.42 16.17 11.77
C LEU A 226 0.38 16.24 13.30
N ASP A 227 1.11 15.38 13.99
CA ASP A 227 1.21 15.41 15.45
C ASP A 227 1.84 16.74 15.92
N SER A 228 1.22 17.38 16.91
CA SER A 228 1.56 18.72 17.40
C SER A 228 2.90 18.82 18.14
N CYS A 229 3.54 17.68 18.46
CA CYS A 229 4.77 17.65 19.26
C CYS A 229 6.04 18.16 18.53
N LYS A 230 6.04 18.31 17.19
CA LYS A 230 7.16 18.89 16.42
C LYS A 230 6.66 19.74 15.26
N THR A 231 6.97 21.03 15.29
CA THR A 231 6.56 21.98 14.26
C THR A 231 7.60 22.07 13.14
N LEU A 232 7.15 21.91 11.90
CA LEU A 232 7.97 22.19 10.72
C LEU A 232 8.01 23.70 10.48
N ALA A 233 9.21 24.22 10.23
CA ALA A 233 9.41 25.63 9.94
C ALA A 233 9.58 25.86 8.43
N LEU A 234 9.06 26.97 7.92
CA LEU A 234 9.13 27.30 6.50
C LEU A 234 10.11 28.44 6.26
N ARG A 235 11.02 28.26 5.30
CA ARG A 235 11.89 29.30 4.80
C ARG A 235 11.58 29.58 3.34
N TYR A 236 11.34 30.85 3.02
CA TYR A 236 11.03 31.29 1.66
C TYR A 236 11.31 32.78 1.50
N ASN A 237 11.51 33.20 0.26
CA ASN A 237 11.44 34.61 -0.12
C ASN A 237 10.11 34.86 -0.84
N ALA A 238 9.24 35.66 -0.23
CA ALA A 238 7.92 35.93 -0.80
C ALA A 238 7.97 37.02 -1.86
N VAL A 239 7.34 36.74 -3.00
CA VAL A 239 7.11 37.72 -4.07
C VAL A 239 5.62 38.13 -4.05
N PRO A 240 5.30 39.44 -4.12
CA PRO A 240 3.92 39.90 -4.24
C PRO A 240 3.24 39.29 -5.47
N SER A 241 2.04 38.77 -5.28
CA SER A 241 1.20 38.31 -6.37
C SER A 241 0.39 39.47 -6.98
N ARG A 242 -0.21 39.22 -8.14
CA ARG A 242 -1.07 40.19 -8.85
C ARG A 242 -2.57 39.98 -8.59
N LEU A 243 -2.96 38.99 -7.79
CA LEU A 243 -4.34 38.56 -7.60
C LEU A 243 -4.81 38.79 -6.15
N GLU A 244 -6.03 39.27 -5.99
CA GLU A 244 -6.66 39.42 -4.67
C GLU A 244 -6.98 38.06 -4.04
N TRP A 245 -6.73 37.97 -2.73
CA TRP A 245 -6.48 36.71 -2.02
C TRP A 245 -7.66 36.30 -1.14
N HIS A 246 -8.45 35.31 -1.55
CA HIS A 246 -9.52 34.77 -0.68
C HIS A 246 -9.81 33.26 -0.78
N SER A 247 -9.10 32.47 -1.58
CA SER A 247 -9.41 31.04 -1.76
C SER A 247 -8.24 30.10 -1.48
N SER A 248 -8.57 28.87 -1.09
CA SER A 248 -7.65 27.74 -1.03
C SER A 248 -7.19 27.34 -2.44
N ALA A 249 -5.97 26.79 -2.55
CA ALA A 249 -5.45 26.35 -3.84
C ALA A 249 -6.32 25.23 -4.44
N SER A 250 -6.71 25.39 -5.71
CA SER A 250 -7.38 24.35 -6.51
C SER A 250 -6.44 23.16 -6.77
N PHE A 251 -6.99 22.07 -7.31
CA PHE A 251 -6.19 20.91 -7.75
C PHE A 251 -5.05 21.33 -8.70
N SER A 252 -5.34 22.12 -9.75
CA SER A 252 -4.36 22.54 -10.75
C SER A 252 -3.26 23.42 -10.16
N THR A 253 -3.62 24.38 -9.30
CA THR A 253 -2.68 25.28 -8.64
C THR A 253 -1.81 24.53 -7.63
N ALA A 254 -2.41 23.67 -6.81
CA ALA A 254 -1.67 22.86 -5.84
C ALA A 254 -0.69 21.89 -6.53
N MET A 255 -1.11 21.27 -7.65
CA MET A 255 -0.23 20.44 -8.46
C MET A 255 0.98 21.23 -8.95
N ALA A 256 0.79 22.44 -9.50
CA ALA A 256 1.89 23.28 -9.96
C ALA A 256 2.90 23.56 -8.84
N TYR A 257 2.44 23.88 -7.63
CA TYR A 257 3.32 24.11 -6.48
C TYR A 257 4.15 22.87 -6.09
N VAL A 258 3.60 21.66 -6.20
CA VAL A 258 4.36 20.42 -5.95
C VAL A 258 5.43 20.20 -7.03
N LEU A 259 5.09 20.43 -8.30
CA LEU A 259 6.03 20.28 -9.41
C LEU A 259 7.16 21.30 -9.32
N ASP A 260 6.85 22.56 -9.02
CA ASP A 260 7.84 23.63 -8.83
C ASP A 260 8.80 23.31 -7.69
N TYR A 261 8.29 22.80 -6.57
CA TYR A 261 9.12 22.37 -5.44
C TYR A 261 10.02 21.17 -5.80
N ALA A 262 9.49 20.19 -6.55
CA ALA A 262 10.29 19.06 -7.02
C ALA A 262 11.38 19.50 -7.99
N ILE A 263 11.11 20.47 -8.88
CA ILE A 263 12.11 21.05 -9.78
C ILE A 263 13.17 21.82 -8.99
N TYR A 264 12.75 22.66 -8.04
CA TYR A 264 13.65 23.51 -7.24
C TYR A 264 14.71 22.69 -6.48
N HIS A 265 14.34 21.52 -5.97
CA HIS A 265 15.25 20.63 -5.23
C HIS A 265 15.84 19.49 -6.07
N GLY A 266 15.44 19.31 -7.34
CA GLY A 266 15.87 18.18 -8.18
C GLY A 266 15.34 16.82 -7.71
N LEU A 267 14.09 16.77 -7.23
CA LEU A 267 13.48 15.62 -6.56
C LEU A 267 12.42 14.89 -7.41
N GLN A 268 12.56 14.87 -8.73
CA GLN A 268 11.53 14.33 -9.63
C GLN A 268 11.18 12.87 -9.31
N ASN A 269 12.19 12.00 -9.18
CA ASN A 269 11.99 10.59 -8.85
C ASN A 269 11.39 10.40 -7.46
N GLN A 270 11.86 11.20 -6.50
CA GLN A 270 11.32 11.13 -5.15
C GLN A 270 9.87 11.61 -5.11
N SER A 271 9.51 12.64 -5.89
CA SER A 271 8.14 13.13 -5.99
C SER A 271 7.18 12.07 -6.54
N ARG A 272 7.61 11.25 -7.52
CA ARG A 272 6.84 10.08 -7.98
C ARG A 272 6.68 9.02 -6.88
N ALA A 273 7.75 8.73 -6.13
CA ALA A 273 7.69 7.81 -5.00
C ALA A 273 6.76 8.30 -3.87
N ALA A 274 6.83 9.60 -3.55
CA ALA A 274 5.98 10.26 -2.57
C ALA A 274 4.51 10.28 -2.98
N PHE A 275 4.23 10.45 -4.29
CA PHE A 275 2.89 10.30 -4.85
C PHE A 275 2.37 8.87 -4.69
N ALA A 276 3.20 7.86 -4.99
CA ALA A 276 2.83 6.47 -4.78
C ALA A 276 2.57 6.14 -3.30
N ALA A 277 3.35 6.72 -2.39
CA ALA A 277 3.09 6.63 -0.95
C ALA A 277 1.76 7.31 -0.58
N ALA A 278 1.47 8.50 -1.12
CA ALA A 278 0.21 9.21 -0.89
C ALA A 278 -1.00 8.38 -1.38
N LEU A 279 -0.91 7.70 -2.54
CA LEU A 279 -1.94 6.76 -3.01
C LEU A 279 -2.21 5.61 -2.03
N LEU A 280 -1.28 5.30 -1.14
CA LEU A 280 -1.43 4.23 -0.15
C LEU A 280 -1.87 4.73 1.23
N LEU A 281 -2.09 6.03 1.41
CA LEU A 281 -2.65 6.57 2.66
C LEU A 281 -3.99 5.93 3.04
N PRO A 282 -4.98 5.75 2.15
CA PRO A 282 -6.24 5.10 2.52
C PRO A 282 -6.04 3.64 2.96
N THR A 283 -5.20 2.89 2.24
CA THR A 283 -4.86 1.50 2.60
C THR A 283 -4.15 1.44 3.94
N ARG A 284 -3.20 2.35 4.19
CA ARG A 284 -2.51 2.48 5.47
C ARG A 284 -3.48 2.85 6.59
N HIS A 285 -4.39 3.78 6.36
CA HIS A 285 -5.44 4.22 7.29
C HIS A 285 -6.38 3.09 7.72
N ARG A 286 -6.65 2.15 6.81
CA ARG A 286 -7.43 0.93 7.14
C ARG A 286 -6.68 0.03 8.12
N ILE A 287 -5.36 -0.10 7.97
CA ILE A 287 -4.51 -0.95 8.82
C ILE A 287 -4.20 -0.27 10.15
N SER A 288 -3.89 1.03 10.14
CA SER A 288 -3.65 1.83 11.34
C SER A 288 -4.03 3.29 11.07
N LYS A 289 -4.68 3.91 12.05
CA LYS A 289 -5.02 5.34 12.01
C LYS A 289 -3.80 6.24 12.21
N GLN A 290 -2.63 5.67 12.51
CA GLN A 290 -1.40 6.38 12.75
C GLN A 290 -0.28 5.88 11.83
N VAL A 291 0.46 6.81 11.25
CA VAL A 291 1.70 6.56 10.50
C VAL A 291 2.85 7.26 11.22
N ARG A 292 3.96 6.55 11.38
CA ARG A 292 5.18 7.09 11.98
C ARG A 292 6.18 7.32 10.86
N TRP A 293 6.55 8.57 10.62
CA TRP A 293 7.56 8.88 9.62
C TRP A 293 8.94 9.00 10.28
N PRO A 294 10.01 8.48 9.66
CA PRO A 294 11.37 8.75 10.11
C PRO A 294 11.63 10.27 10.13
N ARG A 295 12.54 10.69 11.01
CA ARG A 295 12.93 12.09 11.10
C ARG A 295 13.55 12.55 9.78
N MET A 296 13.16 13.72 9.31
CA MET A 296 13.79 14.36 8.16
C MET A 296 15.12 14.98 8.60
N HIS A 297 16.18 14.76 7.82
CA HIS A 297 17.40 15.56 7.92
C HIS A 297 17.40 16.49 6.72
N LEU A 298 17.03 17.76 6.90
CA LEU A 298 17.00 18.75 5.81
C LEU A 298 18.30 19.60 5.86
N PRO A 299 19.43 19.13 5.29
CA PRO A 299 20.64 19.93 5.20
C PRO A 299 20.39 21.13 4.30
N ARG A 300 21.16 22.16 4.58
CA ARG A 300 21.23 23.39 3.79
C ARG A 300 21.88 23.09 2.44
N MET A 301 21.14 22.53 1.49
CA MET A 301 21.69 22.20 0.18
C MET A 301 21.79 23.40 -0.74
N GLN A 302 22.79 23.30 -1.61
CA GLN A 302 23.15 24.30 -2.60
C GLN A 302 22.27 24.09 -3.83
N ARG A 303 21.68 25.18 -4.33
CA ARG A 303 20.84 25.25 -5.52
C ARG A 303 21.38 24.36 -6.65
N SER A 304 20.71 23.24 -6.93
CA SER A 304 20.97 22.45 -8.12
C SER A 304 20.53 23.27 -9.34
N LYS A 305 21.30 23.20 -10.43
CA LYS A 305 20.90 23.86 -11.69
C LYS A 305 19.65 23.14 -12.21
N PRO A 306 18.55 23.84 -12.50
CA PRO A 306 17.36 23.22 -13.05
C PRO A 306 17.72 22.56 -14.39
N SER A 307 17.41 21.28 -14.56
CA SER A 307 17.35 20.70 -15.89
C SER A 307 16.17 21.36 -16.63
N VAL A 308 16.35 21.66 -17.92
CA VAL A 308 15.38 22.38 -18.75
C VAL A 308 14.22 21.46 -19.21
N GLU A 309 14.17 20.22 -18.72
CA GLU A 309 13.13 19.26 -19.09
C GLU A 309 11.80 19.62 -18.41
N GLN A 310 10.72 19.57 -19.19
CA GLN A 310 9.36 19.73 -18.67
C GLN A 310 9.05 18.56 -17.73
N TYR A 311 8.99 18.85 -16.43
CA TYR A 311 8.59 17.86 -15.44
C TYR A 311 7.07 17.66 -15.49
N LEU A 312 6.64 16.52 -16.03
CA LEU A 312 5.25 16.11 -16.04
C LEU A 312 4.84 15.51 -14.69
N PRO A 313 3.55 15.62 -14.29
CA PRO A 313 3.06 14.94 -13.10
C PRO A 313 3.19 13.41 -13.23
N PRO A 314 3.14 12.66 -12.10
CA PRO A 314 3.38 11.22 -12.11
C PRO A 314 2.49 10.41 -13.07
N TRP A 315 1.27 10.87 -13.35
CA TRP A 315 0.30 10.24 -14.25
C TRP A 315 0.38 10.75 -15.70
N GLY A 316 1.38 11.57 -16.03
CA GLY A 316 1.60 12.09 -17.38
C GLY A 316 0.52 13.07 -17.86
N SER A 317 0.26 13.07 -19.16
CA SER A 317 -0.66 14.04 -19.79
C SER A 317 -2.14 13.65 -19.70
N ASN A 318 -2.43 12.40 -19.33
CA ASN A 318 -3.80 11.88 -19.29
C ASN A 318 -4.45 12.16 -17.93
N SER A 319 -5.34 13.15 -17.85
CA SER A 319 -6.05 13.47 -16.61
C SER A 319 -6.93 12.32 -16.09
N CYS A 320 -7.46 11.46 -16.98
CA CYS A 320 -8.24 10.30 -16.57
C CYS A 320 -7.39 9.27 -15.82
N GLN A 321 -6.08 9.23 -16.04
CA GLN A 321 -5.18 8.32 -15.31
C GLN A 321 -5.14 8.66 -13.82
N LEU A 322 -5.13 9.94 -13.45
CA LEU A 322 -5.24 10.34 -12.05
C LEU A 322 -6.56 9.87 -11.43
N ASP A 323 -7.67 10.04 -12.15
CA ASP A 323 -9.00 9.67 -11.64
C ASP A 323 -9.13 8.15 -11.45
N ARG A 324 -8.45 7.34 -12.28
CA ARG A 324 -8.31 5.89 -12.08
C ARG A 324 -7.51 5.57 -10.83
N LEU A 325 -6.36 6.24 -10.64
CA LEU A 325 -5.51 6.03 -9.47
C LEU A 325 -6.22 6.45 -8.17
N LEU A 326 -7.05 7.50 -8.20
CA LEU A 326 -7.91 7.89 -7.07
C LEU A 326 -8.92 6.78 -6.73
N ALA A 327 -9.63 6.27 -7.73
CA ALA A 327 -10.57 5.16 -7.53
C ALA A 327 -9.87 3.90 -7.01
N LEU A 328 -8.71 3.57 -7.55
CA LEU A 328 -7.88 2.45 -7.09
C LEU A 328 -7.45 2.61 -5.63
N SER A 329 -6.98 3.80 -5.28
CA SER A 329 -6.53 4.15 -3.93
C SER A 329 -7.65 4.07 -2.88
N CYS A 330 -8.89 4.41 -3.25
CA CYS A 330 -10.07 4.18 -2.40
C CYS A 330 -10.41 2.68 -2.25
N ASN A 331 -10.13 1.85 -3.25
CA ASN A 331 -10.30 0.40 -3.18
C ASN A 331 -9.16 -0.27 -2.39
N THR A 332 -9.13 -0.02 -1.09
CA THR A 332 -8.07 -0.54 -0.19
C THR A 332 -7.98 -2.06 -0.19
N THR A 333 -9.10 -2.79 -0.36
CA THR A 333 -9.09 -4.25 -0.50
C THR A 333 -8.40 -4.65 -1.81
N GLY A 334 -8.77 -4.01 -2.92
CA GLY A 334 -8.15 -4.25 -4.22
C GLY A 334 -6.65 -4.00 -4.22
N ILE A 335 -6.18 -2.91 -3.58
CA ILE A 335 -4.75 -2.64 -3.42
C ILE A 335 -4.04 -3.74 -2.63
N ILE A 336 -4.61 -4.20 -1.51
CA ILE A 336 -4.02 -5.28 -0.71
C ILE A 336 -3.95 -6.56 -1.55
N SER A 337 -5.01 -6.89 -2.29
CA SER A 337 -5.06 -8.03 -3.21
C SER A 337 -4.00 -7.94 -4.30
N LEU A 338 -3.85 -6.77 -4.94
CA LEU A 338 -2.82 -6.52 -5.95
C LEU A 338 -1.43 -6.74 -5.38
N LEU A 339 -1.09 -6.16 -4.23
CA LEU A 339 0.20 -6.37 -3.60
C LEU A 339 0.42 -7.85 -3.26
N CYS A 340 -0.58 -8.52 -2.69
CA CYS A 340 -0.53 -9.95 -2.37
C CYS A 340 -0.33 -10.85 -3.61
N SER A 341 -0.82 -10.44 -4.79
CA SER A 341 -0.65 -11.22 -6.03
C SER A 341 0.82 -11.46 -6.40
N THR A 342 1.74 -10.63 -5.89
CA THR A 342 3.20 -10.80 -6.08
C THR A 342 3.73 -12.15 -5.59
N PHE A 343 3.05 -12.78 -4.62
CA PHE A 343 3.45 -14.07 -4.05
C PHE A 343 2.76 -15.26 -4.73
N ILE A 344 1.81 -15.00 -5.63
CA ILE A 344 1.04 -16.01 -6.33
C ILE A 344 1.67 -16.28 -7.70
N GLU A 345 1.76 -17.56 -8.05
CA GLU A 345 2.18 -18.00 -9.37
C GLU A 345 0.99 -18.68 -10.06
N PRO A 346 0.45 -18.12 -11.16
CA PRO A 346 -0.77 -18.66 -11.80
C PRO A 346 -0.66 -20.11 -12.27
N ASP A 347 0.56 -20.55 -12.61
CA ASP A 347 0.81 -21.91 -13.10
C ASP A 347 0.96 -22.94 -11.98
N ILE A 348 0.91 -22.53 -10.71
CA ILE A 348 1.02 -23.43 -9.55
C ILE A 348 -0.37 -23.90 -9.14
N PRO A 349 -0.60 -25.22 -9.02
CA PRO A 349 -1.87 -25.75 -8.54
C PRO A 349 -2.22 -25.22 -7.13
N CYS A 350 -3.48 -24.80 -6.94
CA CYS A 350 -3.94 -24.19 -5.68
C CYS A 350 -3.76 -25.09 -4.44
N ASN A 351 -3.70 -26.41 -4.60
CA ASN A 351 -3.49 -27.37 -3.52
C ASN A 351 -2.02 -27.49 -3.05
N VAL A 352 -1.07 -26.82 -3.72
CA VAL A 352 0.36 -26.73 -3.33
C VAL A 352 0.85 -25.29 -3.19
N CYS A 353 -0.01 -24.29 -3.37
CA CYS A 353 0.39 -22.89 -3.39
C CYS A 353 0.98 -22.42 -2.05
N GLY A 354 0.54 -22.98 -0.92
CA GLY A 354 1.10 -22.67 0.38
C GLY A 354 2.52 -23.20 0.56
N ALA A 355 2.90 -24.32 -0.08
CA ALA A 355 4.30 -24.76 -0.12
C ALA A 355 5.20 -23.73 -0.80
N TRP A 356 4.76 -23.25 -1.98
CA TRP A 356 5.44 -22.20 -2.74
C TRP A 356 5.61 -20.93 -1.92
N ILE A 357 4.53 -20.48 -1.26
CA ILE A 357 4.53 -19.26 -0.44
C ILE A 357 5.41 -19.41 0.79
N GLN A 358 5.43 -20.58 1.43
CA GLN A 358 6.37 -20.85 2.53
C GLN A 358 7.83 -20.76 2.05
N GLY A 359 8.13 -21.23 0.84
CA GLY A 359 9.45 -21.06 0.23
C GLY A 359 9.82 -19.59 0.03
N ALA A 360 8.86 -18.77 -0.40
CA ALA A 360 9.03 -17.33 -0.52
C ALA A 360 9.30 -16.65 0.83
N PHE A 361 8.48 -16.95 1.84
CA PHE A 361 8.62 -16.37 3.18
C PHE A 361 9.91 -16.80 3.89
N ALA A 362 10.39 -18.01 3.63
CA ALA A 362 11.68 -18.46 4.15
C ALA A 362 12.83 -17.54 3.75
N ILE A 363 12.74 -16.88 2.59
CA ILE A 363 13.71 -15.88 2.14
C ILE A 363 13.37 -14.49 2.69
N LEU A 364 12.12 -14.08 2.63
CA LEU A 364 11.67 -12.76 3.11
C LEU A 364 11.91 -12.58 4.62
N ASP A 365 11.94 -13.68 5.37
CA ASP A 365 12.22 -13.67 6.80
C ASP A 365 13.70 -13.53 7.16
N THR A 366 14.60 -13.67 6.19
CA THR A 366 16.04 -13.47 6.40
C THR A 366 16.36 -12.01 6.72
N GLN A 367 17.43 -11.79 7.48
CA GLN A 367 17.83 -10.43 7.88
C GLN A 367 18.21 -9.56 6.67
N VAL A 368 18.78 -10.16 5.63
CA VAL A 368 19.15 -9.48 4.37
C VAL A 368 17.89 -9.02 3.63
N ALA A 369 16.91 -9.90 3.44
CA ALA A 369 15.67 -9.53 2.75
C ALA A 369 14.83 -8.50 3.52
N LYS A 370 15.03 -8.40 4.84
CA LYS A 370 14.42 -7.37 5.70
C LYS A 370 15.09 -6.00 5.58
N GLU A 371 16.12 -5.82 4.77
CA GLU A 371 16.62 -4.48 4.45
C GLU A 371 15.68 -3.77 3.46
N PRO A 372 15.20 -2.54 3.74
CA PRO A 372 14.15 -1.89 2.94
C PRO A 372 14.43 -1.79 1.45
N HIS A 373 15.67 -1.46 1.08
CA HIS A 373 16.09 -1.32 -0.31
C HIS A 373 16.15 -2.66 -1.03
N ILE A 374 16.61 -3.72 -0.33
CA ILE A 374 16.60 -5.09 -0.85
C ILE A 374 15.15 -5.56 -1.02
N LEU A 375 14.31 -5.37 0.00
CA LEU A 375 12.90 -5.75 -0.05
C LEU A 375 12.15 -5.04 -1.19
N ALA A 376 12.35 -3.73 -1.32
CA ALA A 376 11.74 -2.95 -2.40
C ALA A 376 12.17 -3.46 -3.76
N GLN A 377 13.47 -3.61 -3.98
CA GLN A 377 14.01 -4.11 -5.24
C GLN A 377 13.49 -5.53 -5.55
N MET A 378 13.46 -6.43 -4.57
CA MET A 378 12.93 -7.79 -4.74
C MET A 378 11.47 -7.78 -5.22
N LEU A 379 10.62 -6.99 -4.58
CA LEU A 379 9.19 -6.94 -4.86
C LEU A 379 8.89 -6.21 -6.18
N MET A 380 9.62 -5.13 -6.46
CA MET A 380 9.57 -4.40 -7.73
C MET A 380 10.04 -5.27 -8.90
N CYS A 381 11.10 -6.07 -8.72
CA CYS A 381 11.56 -7.02 -9.73
C CYS A 381 10.58 -8.17 -9.94
N ARG A 382 9.94 -8.70 -8.87
CA ARG A 382 8.98 -9.79 -8.98
C ARG A 382 7.68 -9.37 -9.67
N ALA A 383 7.23 -8.15 -9.42
CA ALA A 383 6.00 -7.59 -9.99
C ALA A 383 6.23 -6.16 -10.52
N PRO A 384 6.85 -6.01 -11.71
CA PRO A 384 7.17 -4.69 -12.27
C PRO A 384 5.94 -3.79 -12.44
N ASN A 385 4.79 -4.36 -12.80
CA ASN A 385 3.51 -3.63 -12.94
C ASN A 385 2.99 -3.05 -11.61
N LEU A 386 3.51 -3.52 -10.48
CA LEU A 386 3.13 -3.09 -9.14
C LEU A 386 4.26 -2.32 -8.44
N ASN A 387 5.34 -1.98 -9.16
CA ASN A 387 6.56 -1.46 -8.57
C ASN A 387 6.33 -0.20 -7.72
N PHE A 388 5.52 0.74 -8.20
CA PHE A 388 5.20 1.97 -7.49
C PHE A 388 4.34 1.71 -6.25
N LEU A 389 3.40 0.77 -6.30
CA LEU A 389 2.61 0.39 -5.12
C LEU A 389 3.51 -0.28 -4.06
N TRP A 390 4.45 -1.13 -4.46
CA TRP A 390 5.41 -1.70 -3.52
C TRP A 390 6.30 -0.66 -2.88
N LEU A 391 6.85 0.24 -3.69
CA LEU A 391 7.69 1.33 -3.20
C LEU A 391 6.93 2.23 -2.21
N GLY A 392 5.72 2.68 -2.59
CA GLY A 392 4.87 3.47 -1.70
C GLY A 392 4.48 2.72 -0.41
N GLY A 393 4.25 1.42 -0.50
CA GLY A 393 3.88 0.57 0.63
C GLY A 393 5.03 0.43 1.63
N ILE A 394 6.25 0.24 1.14
CA ILE A 394 7.46 0.17 1.96
C ILE A 394 7.73 1.51 2.64
N LEU A 395 7.60 2.62 1.90
CA LEU A 395 7.71 3.97 2.47
C LEU A 395 6.71 4.22 3.60
N MET A 396 5.50 3.69 3.49
CA MET A 396 4.43 3.85 4.49
C MET A 396 4.52 2.87 5.68
N THR A 397 5.29 1.80 5.58
CA THR A 397 5.32 0.71 6.56
C THR A 397 6.61 0.62 7.35
N TRP A 398 7.71 1.23 6.93
CA TRP A 398 8.97 1.12 7.67
C TRP A 398 9.04 2.06 8.88
N ASN A 399 9.72 1.63 9.95
CA ASN A 399 10.00 2.43 11.14
C ASN A 399 11.39 2.13 11.72
N CYS A 400 11.92 3.04 12.53
CA CYS A 400 13.10 2.80 13.36
C CYS A 400 12.65 2.68 14.83
N ARG A 401 12.79 1.52 15.46
CA ARG A 401 12.48 1.34 16.89
C ARG A 401 13.74 0.88 17.62
N ASN A 402 14.17 1.61 18.65
CA ASN A 402 15.31 1.25 19.52
C ASN A 402 16.57 0.83 18.74
N ASN A 403 17.05 1.65 17.80
CA ASN A 403 18.22 1.32 16.98
C ASN A 403 18.05 0.08 16.10
N THR A 404 16.83 -0.38 15.87
CA THR A 404 16.54 -1.51 14.97
C THR A 404 15.45 -1.12 13.97
N LYS A 405 15.69 -1.51 12.71
CA LYS A 405 14.77 -1.36 11.58
C LYS A 405 13.61 -2.32 11.78
N ILE A 406 12.41 -1.81 12.03
CA ILE A 406 11.22 -2.62 12.34
C ILE A 406 10.04 -1.98 11.59
N ALA A 407 9.25 -2.74 10.84
CA ALA A 407 8.00 -2.28 10.24
C ALA A 407 7.00 -1.77 11.31
N GLN A 408 6.02 -0.99 10.89
CA GLN A 408 5.03 -0.40 11.78
C GLN A 408 4.02 -1.46 12.23
N ASP A 409 4.28 -2.10 13.37
CA ASP A 409 3.34 -3.04 13.98
C ASP A 409 2.02 -2.34 14.38
N PRO A 410 0.86 -2.96 14.12
CA PRO A 410 -0.37 -2.58 14.79
C PRO A 410 -0.33 -3.14 16.23
N ILE A 411 0.12 -2.29 17.16
CA ILE A 411 0.06 -2.46 18.63
C ILE A 411 0.98 -3.57 19.19
N GLU A 412 1.55 -3.25 20.36
CA GLU A 412 2.73 -3.84 20.98
C GLU A 412 2.72 -5.37 21.17
N SER A 413 3.81 -6.02 20.74
CA SER A 413 4.38 -7.14 21.51
C SER A 413 5.91 -7.18 21.38
N SER A 414 6.57 -7.25 22.53
CA SER A 414 8.02 -7.35 22.68
C SER A 414 8.45 -8.81 22.70
N PHE A 415 9.31 -9.25 21.78
CA PHE A 415 10.06 -10.50 21.97
C PHE A 415 11.48 -10.43 21.39
N THR A 416 12.40 -11.05 22.11
CA THR A 416 13.83 -11.17 21.82
C THR A 416 14.08 -11.99 20.54
N PRO A 417 15.03 -11.59 19.67
CA PRO A 417 15.36 -12.38 18.49
C PRO A 417 16.03 -13.70 18.90
N SER A 418 15.56 -14.82 18.35
CA SER A 418 16.32 -16.07 18.36
C SER A 418 17.52 -15.90 17.44
N SER A 419 18.71 -15.83 18.03
CA SER A 419 19.97 -15.86 17.30
C SER A 419 20.23 -17.27 16.77
N LYS A 420 20.30 -17.41 15.44
CA LYS A 420 21.19 -18.31 14.67
C LYS A 420 20.64 -18.44 13.26
N VAL A 421 21.36 -17.92 12.26
CA VAL A 421 21.84 -18.68 11.07
C VAL A 421 23.02 -17.88 10.49
N ASP A 422 24.09 -18.60 10.17
CA ASP A 422 25.40 -18.14 9.69
C ASP A 422 25.38 -17.53 8.28
N ASP A 423 26.36 -16.66 8.02
CA ASP A 423 26.78 -16.18 6.71
C ASP A 423 27.15 -17.36 5.79
N ALA A 424 26.59 -17.41 4.58
CA ALA A 424 27.02 -18.36 3.55
C ALA A 424 27.37 -17.67 2.23
N VAL A 425 28.65 -17.81 1.90
CA VAL A 425 29.34 -17.39 0.68
C VAL A 425 28.83 -18.16 -0.54
N ALA A 426 28.91 -17.50 -1.71
CA ALA A 426 28.52 -17.98 -3.03
C ALA A 426 29.03 -19.41 -3.39
N GLY A 427 28.09 -20.30 -3.69
CA GLY A 427 28.33 -21.60 -4.36
C GLY A 427 27.49 -22.73 -3.79
N HIS A 428 26.38 -23.08 -4.47
CA HIS A 428 25.28 -23.96 -4.06
C HIS A 428 24.33 -23.36 -3.00
N THR A 429 23.12 -22.97 -3.43
CA THR A 429 22.04 -22.55 -2.53
C THR A 429 21.60 -23.74 -1.68
N THR A 430 22.11 -23.83 -0.46
CA THR A 430 21.62 -24.76 0.55
C THR A 430 20.19 -24.39 0.90
N ILE A 431 19.24 -25.30 0.64
CA ILE A 431 17.83 -25.06 0.96
C ILE A 431 17.58 -25.44 2.41
N HIS A 432 17.08 -24.46 3.17
CA HIS A 432 16.65 -24.64 4.55
C HIS A 432 15.17 -25.02 4.57
N TYR A 433 14.80 -26.05 5.35
CA TYR A 433 13.40 -26.50 5.47
C TYR A 433 12.77 -26.14 6.82
N ASP A 434 13.47 -25.35 7.65
CA ASP A 434 12.99 -24.98 8.99
C ASP A 434 11.68 -24.18 8.97
N ASN A 435 11.39 -23.54 7.83
CA ASN A 435 10.17 -22.77 7.56
C ASN A 435 9.12 -23.55 6.76
N LEU A 436 9.35 -24.84 6.47
CA LEU A 436 8.39 -25.73 5.84
C LEU A 436 7.48 -26.33 6.92
N ASP A 437 6.27 -25.81 7.03
CA ASP A 437 5.30 -26.22 8.06
C ASP A 437 3.97 -26.60 7.40
N ARG A 438 3.69 -27.91 7.32
CA ARG A 438 2.45 -28.42 6.71
C ARG A 438 1.19 -28.08 7.51
N ASP A 439 1.34 -27.77 8.80
CA ASP A 439 0.20 -27.48 9.68
C ASP A 439 -0.17 -25.98 9.65
N LYS A 440 0.74 -25.13 9.14
CA LYS A 440 0.49 -23.71 8.82
C LYS A 440 0.31 -23.46 7.32
N ASP A 441 -0.13 -24.47 6.58
CA ASP A 441 -0.37 -24.39 5.14
C ASP A 441 -1.61 -23.53 4.83
N CYS A 442 -1.48 -22.58 3.88
CA CYS A 442 -2.59 -21.77 3.39
C CYS A 442 -3.24 -22.32 2.11
N SER A 443 -2.73 -23.42 1.54
CA SER A 443 -3.25 -24.06 0.31
C SER A 443 -4.72 -24.44 0.45
N GLU A 444 -5.12 -24.95 1.60
CA GLU A 444 -6.51 -25.31 1.86
C GLU A 444 -7.41 -24.07 1.82
N SER A 445 -7.01 -23.00 2.52
CA SER A 445 -7.76 -21.73 2.56
C SER A 445 -7.86 -21.09 1.18
N MET A 446 -6.79 -21.11 0.38
CA MET A 446 -6.82 -20.58 -0.99
C MET A 446 -7.69 -21.41 -1.91
N THR A 447 -7.51 -22.73 -1.91
CA THR A 447 -8.33 -23.65 -2.69
C THR A 447 -9.81 -23.43 -2.37
N ARG A 448 -10.14 -23.35 -1.08
CA ARG A 448 -11.50 -23.03 -0.62
C ARG A 448 -11.99 -21.69 -1.09
N ASN A 449 -11.19 -20.63 -0.98
CA ASN A 449 -11.57 -19.29 -1.39
C ASN A 449 -11.84 -19.23 -2.90
N MET A 450 -11.01 -19.86 -3.72
CA MET A 450 -11.23 -19.94 -5.18
C MET A 450 -12.52 -20.68 -5.52
N PHE A 451 -12.77 -21.84 -4.91
CA PHE A 451 -14.00 -22.61 -5.15
C PHE A 451 -15.25 -21.88 -4.65
N LYS A 452 -15.20 -21.26 -3.47
CA LYS A 452 -16.33 -20.47 -2.94
C LYS A 452 -16.60 -19.26 -3.84
N CYS A 453 -15.59 -18.49 -4.22
CA CYS A 453 -15.73 -17.35 -5.12
C CYS A 453 -16.41 -17.71 -6.44
N LEU A 454 -16.01 -18.83 -7.06
CA LEU A 454 -16.55 -19.29 -8.34
C LEU A 454 -17.96 -19.90 -8.27
N ARG A 455 -18.47 -20.21 -7.07
CA ARG A 455 -19.73 -20.96 -6.88
C ARG A 455 -20.73 -20.26 -5.98
N GLU A 456 -20.40 -19.09 -5.44
CA GLU A 456 -21.29 -18.29 -4.58
C GLU A 456 -22.48 -17.73 -5.35
N ALA A 457 -22.32 -17.41 -6.63
CA ALA A 457 -23.42 -16.93 -7.48
C ALA A 457 -24.26 -18.07 -8.11
N ASP A 458 -23.62 -19.11 -8.63
CA ASP A 458 -24.29 -20.16 -9.42
C ASP A 458 -24.61 -21.45 -8.63
N GLY A 459 -24.11 -21.54 -7.40
CA GLY A 459 -24.11 -22.77 -6.61
C GLY A 459 -23.16 -23.83 -7.17
N PHE A 460 -23.03 -24.95 -6.45
CA PHE A 460 -22.25 -26.09 -6.92
C PHE A 460 -23.10 -26.98 -7.85
N PRO A 461 -22.70 -27.21 -9.11
CA PRO A 461 -23.38 -28.15 -9.99
C PRO A 461 -23.31 -29.58 -9.44
N VAL A 462 -24.22 -30.46 -9.90
CA VAL A 462 -24.32 -31.85 -9.42
C VAL A 462 -22.99 -32.60 -9.53
N ALA A 463 -22.20 -32.33 -10.57
CA ALA A 463 -20.87 -32.91 -10.77
C ALA A 463 -19.86 -32.51 -9.68
N GLU A 464 -20.06 -31.38 -9.02
CA GLU A 464 -19.17 -30.82 -8.00
C GLU A 464 -19.72 -30.98 -6.57
N ARG A 465 -20.81 -31.74 -6.42
CA ARG A 465 -21.43 -32.02 -5.11
C ARG A 465 -20.43 -32.60 -4.11
N ALA A 466 -19.50 -33.43 -4.59
CA ALA A 466 -18.44 -34.00 -3.75
C ALA A 466 -17.39 -32.98 -3.30
N ILE A 467 -17.17 -31.89 -4.05
CA ILE A 467 -16.30 -30.78 -3.66
C ILE A 467 -17.01 -29.95 -2.58
N ARG A 468 -18.30 -29.65 -2.78
CA ARG A 468 -19.14 -28.95 -1.79
C ARG A 468 -19.20 -29.68 -0.45
N GLU A 469 -19.34 -31.00 -0.48
CA GLU A 469 -19.47 -31.85 0.71
C GLU A 469 -18.11 -32.16 1.38
N HIS A 470 -16.99 -31.74 0.78
CA HIS A 470 -15.68 -31.89 1.37
C HIS A 470 -15.57 -31.04 2.66
N GLU A 471 -15.05 -31.61 3.74
CA GLU A 471 -14.97 -30.97 5.07
C GLU A 471 -14.30 -29.59 5.02
N GLY A 472 -13.24 -29.46 4.22
CA GLY A 472 -12.58 -28.18 3.99
C GLY A 472 -13.49 -27.10 3.40
N ILE A 473 -14.45 -27.44 2.52
CA ILE A 473 -15.36 -26.48 1.87
C ILE A 473 -16.65 -26.26 2.69
N ASN A 474 -17.20 -27.34 3.24
CA ASN A 474 -18.45 -27.38 4.01
C ASN A 474 -18.29 -26.80 5.44
N GLY A 475 -17.06 -26.70 5.95
CA GLY A 475 -16.73 -25.93 7.14
C GLY A 475 -17.20 -24.49 6.97
N GLY A 476 -18.36 -24.19 7.56
CA GLY A 476 -18.97 -22.88 7.56
C GLY A 476 -17.97 -21.88 8.12
N TRP A 477 -17.97 -20.67 7.55
CA TRP A 477 -17.45 -19.52 8.26
C TRP A 477 -18.24 -19.45 9.57
N SER A 478 -17.63 -19.74 10.72
CA SER A 478 -18.18 -19.15 11.94
C SER A 478 -17.98 -17.65 11.76
N SER A 479 -19.07 -16.92 11.64
CA SER A 479 -19.13 -15.47 11.49
C SER A 479 -18.51 -14.70 12.67
N GLU A 480 -17.77 -15.37 13.54
CA GLU A 480 -17.00 -14.77 14.64
C GLU A 480 -15.59 -14.34 14.20
N GLU A 481 -15.06 -14.82 13.06
CA GLU A 481 -13.77 -14.33 12.51
C GLU A 481 -13.93 -13.21 11.47
N GLU A 482 -15.15 -12.96 11.00
CA GLU A 482 -15.52 -11.73 10.29
C GLU A 482 -16.02 -10.70 11.32
N SER A 483 -15.19 -10.40 12.32
CA SER A 483 -15.49 -9.29 13.20
C SER A 483 -15.39 -8.00 12.38
N ALA A 484 -16.54 -7.47 11.99
CA ALA A 484 -16.73 -6.06 11.69
C ALA A 484 -16.23 -5.28 12.91
N ALA A 485 -14.95 -4.88 12.89
CA ALA A 485 -14.21 -4.30 14.01
C ALA A 485 -15.07 -3.93 15.23
N PRO A 486 -15.19 -4.82 16.23
CA PRO A 486 -15.28 -4.42 17.61
C PRO A 486 -13.88 -4.55 18.22
N ASP A 487 -13.49 -3.57 19.03
CA ASP A 487 -12.21 -3.55 19.74
C ASP A 487 -11.85 -4.93 20.35
N GLY A 488 -10.76 -5.56 19.88
CA GLY A 488 -10.34 -6.88 20.38
C GLY A 488 -8.95 -7.30 19.89
N ASP A 489 -8.07 -7.68 20.82
CA ASP A 489 -6.66 -8.00 20.63
C ASP A 489 -6.43 -9.41 20.04
N GLY A 490 -6.70 -9.57 18.74
CA GLY A 490 -6.38 -10.79 18.00
C GLY A 490 -4.87 -11.03 17.82
N LYS A 491 -4.22 -11.59 18.85
CA LYS A 491 -2.81 -12.00 18.86
C LYS A 491 -2.62 -13.30 18.06
N SER A 492 -1.85 -13.24 16.98
CA SER A 492 -1.33 -14.41 16.25
C SER A 492 0.13 -14.67 16.65
N THR A 493 0.49 -15.93 16.86
CA THR A 493 1.76 -16.39 17.45
C THR A 493 2.88 -16.64 16.43
N THR A 494 2.83 -16.03 15.24
CA THR A 494 3.92 -16.09 14.25
C THR A 494 4.63 -14.74 14.14
N ASN A 495 5.93 -14.74 14.40
CA ASN A 495 6.76 -13.58 14.71
C ASN A 495 7.24 -12.84 13.43
N ARG A 496 6.93 -11.53 13.35
CA ARG A 496 7.56 -10.43 12.58
C ARG A 496 7.41 -10.30 11.04
N GLN A 497 6.42 -9.46 10.69
CA GLN A 497 6.39 -8.43 9.63
C GLN A 497 6.41 -8.82 8.15
N VAL A 498 5.53 -8.15 7.39
CA VAL A 498 5.13 -8.43 6.00
C VAL A 498 4.37 -9.77 5.87
N GLY A 499 4.89 -10.86 6.44
CA GLY A 499 4.25 -12.19 6.48
C GLY A 499 2.82 -12.20 7.02
N PRO A 500 2.54 -11.77 8.27
CA PRO A 500 1.18 -11.77 8.80
C PRO A 500 0.21 -10.83 8.07
N TRP A 501 0.71 -9.75 7.47
CA TRP A 501 -0.10 -8.81 6.69
C TRP A 501 -0.51 -9.41 5.34
N ILE A 502 0.44 -10.04 4.64
CA ILE A 502 0.19 -10.76 3.38
C ILE A 502 -0.63 -12.02 3.63
N CYS A 503 -0.30 -12.84 4.64
CA CYS A 503 -1.07 -14.04 4.96
C CYS A 503 -2.53 -13.67 5.27
N ARG A 504 -2.79 -12.62 6.07
CA ARG A 504 -4.16 -12.11 6.22
C ARG A 504 -4.75 -11.64 4.90
N GLY A 505 -4.03 -10.86 4.09
CA GLY A 505 -4.50 -10.42 2.76
C GLY A 505 -4.88 -11.59 1.84
N ILE A 506 -4.05 -12.63 1.77
CA ILE A 506 -4.19 -13.82 0.95
C ILE A 506 -5.30 -14.77 1.46
N THR A 507 -5.47 -14.89 2.78
CA THR A 507 -6.46 -15.81 3.37
C THR A 507 -7.83 -15.16 3.62
N THR A 508 -7.90 -13.83 3.71
CA THR A 508 -9.18 -13.10 3.78
C THR A 508 -9.87 -13.19 2.42
N ARG A 509 -11.22 -13.32 2.43
CA ARG A 509 -12.06 -13.28 1.23
C ARG A 509 -11.68 -12.07 0.36
N CYS A 510 -10.89 -12.32 -0.69
CA CYS A 510 -10.54 -11.32 -1.68
C CYS A 510 -11.42 -11.56 -2.90
N ASN A 511 -12.53 -10.84 -2.98
CA ASN A 511 -13.44 -10.87 -4.12
C ASN A 511 -12.89 -10.08 -5.33
N THR A 512 -11.57 -9.94 -5.46
CA THR A 512 -10.93 -8.96 -6.36
C THR A 512 -9.59 -9.44 -6.97
N ILE A 513 -9.37 -10.74 -7.20
CA ILE A 513 -8.21 -11.17 -8.01
C ILE A 513 -8.63 -11.25 -9.46
#